data_AF-A0A2D7M497-F1
#
_entry.id   AF-A0A2D7M497-F1
#
_cell.length_a   1.000
_cell.length_b   1.000
_cell.length_c   1.000
_cell.angle_alpha   90.00
_cell.angle_beta   90.00
_cell.angle_gamma   90.00
#
_symmetry.space_group_name_H-M   'P 1'
#
loop_
_entity.id
_entity.type
_entity.pdbx_description
1 polymer ?
#
loop_
_entity_poly.entity_id
_entity_poly.type
_entity_poly.pdbx_seq_one_letter_code
_entity_poly.pdbx_strand_id
1 'polypeptide(L)'
;MKDNFDHHAWKLNQLHEEIRKEIEMYIDGLIPLIKKIDFWYTDFGRLYKIKVLDENGDELTVKDEDDYRGERRFNSDDIRYVAKKLGVQVNDDFGGRTYDFNYYRDLEPVFDNIGIELDHDDSMDVS
;
A
#
# COMPACT_ATOMS: atom_id res chain seq x y z
N MET A 1 -11.05 16.51 37.90
CA MET A 1 -11.14 15.49 36.82
C MET A 1 -10.05 14.48 37.10
N LYS A 2 -10.36 13.18 37.14
CA LYS A 2 -9.30 12.15 37.16
C LYS A 2 -8.91 11.93 35.71
N ASP A 3 -7.67 12.25 35.35
CA ASP A 3 -7.07 11.80 34.11
C ASP A 3 -7.05 10.28 34.13
N ASN A 4 -7.98 9.64 33.42
CA ASN A 4 -7.88 8.22 33.08
C ASN A 4 -6.91 8.10 31.90
N PHE A 5 -5.64 8.43 32.13
CA PHE A 5 -4.59 8.14 31.18
C PHE A 5 -4.40 6.62 31.11
N ASP A 6 -4.85 6.02 30.01
CA ASP A 6 -4.68 4.60 29.76
C ASP A 6 -3.24 4.34 29.30
N HIS A 7 -2.38 4.02 30.27
CA HIS A 7 -0.99 3.67 30.02
C HIS A 7 -0.82 2.47 29.07
N HIS A 8 -1.79 1.55 29.00
CA HIS A 8 -1.72 0.39 28.13
C HIS A 8 -1.98 0.78 26.68
N ALA A 9 -3.03 1.57 26.43
CA ALA A 9 -3.33 2.10 25.10
C ALA A 9 -2.20 2.99 24.57
N TRP A 10 -1.62 3.85 25.43
CA TRP A 10 -0.49 4.69 25.04
C TRP A 10 0.74 3.86 24.65
N LYS A 11 1.11 2.86 25.47
CA LYS A 11 2.27 2.00 25.18
C LYS A 11 2.07 1.17 23.91
N LEU A 12 0.84 0.70 23.67
CA LEU A 12 0.49 -0.02 22.45
C LEU A 12 0.63 0.88 21.21
N ASN A 13 0.20 2.14 21.30
CA ASN A 13 0.37 3.10 20.21
C ASN A 13 1.85 3.38 19.92
N GLN A 14 2.69 3.53 20.96
CA GLN A 14 4.14 3.70 20.76
C GLN A 14 4.76 2.50 20.05
N LEU A 15 4.39 1.27 20.45
CA LEU A 15 4.88 0.06 19.80
C LEU A 15 4.46 0.01 18.32
N HIS A 16 3.20 0.34 18.02
CA HIS A 16 2.74 0.40 16.63
C HIS A 16 3.47 1.46 15.81
N GLU A 17 3.79 2.63 16.39
CA GLU A 17 4.58 3.65 15.72
C GLU A 17 6.03 3.19 15.44
N GLU A 18 6.65 2.46 16.36
CA GLU A 18 7.99 1.91 16.18
C GLU A 18 8.01 0.86 15.05
N ILE A 19 7.07 -0.10 15.09
CA ILE A 19 6.92 -1.10 14.03
C ILE A 19 6.65 -0.43 12.68
N ARG A 20 5.77 0.57 12.64
CA ARG A 20 5.47 1.30 11.41
C ARG A 20 6.70 1.99 10.82
N LYS A 21 7.54 2.60 11.65
CA LYS A 21 8.80 3.22 11.19
C LYS A 21 9.76 2.21 10.59
N GLU A 22 9.84 1.01 11.17
CA GLU A 22 10.71 -0.04 10.62
C GLU A 22 10.21 -0.49 9.24
N ILE A 23 8.90 -0.76 9.11
CA ILE A 23 8.25 -1.10 7.85
C ILE A 23 8.49 -0.01 6.79
N GLU A 24 8.33 1.26 7.16
CA GLU A 24 8.55 2.40 6.28
C GLU A 24 10.01 2.51 5.80
N MET A 25 10.99 2.17 6.64
CA MET A 25 12.39 2.11 6.22
C MET A 25 12.65 1.01 5.18
N TYR A 26 12.01 -0.16 5.31
CA TYR A 26 12.08 -1.20 4.28
C TYR A 26 11.43 -0.73 2.98
N ILE A 27 10.24 -0.12 3.06
CA ILE A 27 9.54 0.43 1.89
C ILE A 27 10.38 1.48 1.18
N ASP A 28 11.04 2.38 1.92
CA ASP A 28 11.94 3.40 1.36
C ASP A 28 13.04 2.78 0.49
N GLY A 29 13.57 1.62 0.88
CA GLY A 29 14.55 0.87 0.09
C GLY A 29 13.98 0.22 -1.17
N LEU A 30 12.68 -0.08 -1.19
CA LEU A 30 11.98 -0.70 -2.31
C LEU A 30 11.49 0.33 -3.35
N ILE A 31 11.17 1.56 -2.94
CA ILE A 31 10.61 2.60 -3.83
C ILE A 31 11.37 2.75 -5.16
N PRO A 32 12.71 2.81 -5.20
CA PRO A 32 13.44 2.96 -6.46
C PRO A 32 13.28 1.78 -7.44
N LEU A 33 12.88 0.61 -6.93
CA LEU A 33 12.70 -0.62 -7.69
C LEU A 33 11.28 -0.74 -8.27
N ILE A 34 10.31 -0.01 -7.73
CA ILE A 34 8.91 -0.09 -8.15
C ILE A 34 8.78 0.37 -9.60
N LYS A 35 8.20 -0.50 -10.44
CA LYS A 35 7.85 -0.19 -11.84
C LYS A 35 6.37 -0.34 -12.13
N LYS A 36 5.65 -1.16 -11.37
CA LYS A 36 4.22 -1.32 -11.51
C LYS A 36 3.54 -1.48 -10.17
N ILE A 37 2.39 -0.84 -10.00
CA ILE A 37 1.48 -1.06 -8.88
C ILE A 37 0.16 -1.53 -9.47
N ASP A 38 -0.19 -2.76 -9.18
CA ASP A 38 -1.33 -3.46 -9.74
C ASP A 38 -2.34 -3.79 -8.64
N PHE A 39 -3.51 -3.15 -8.74
CA PHE A 39 -4.60 -3.26 -7.77
C PHE A 39 -5.61 -4.32 -8.22
N TRP A 40 -5.78 -5.36 -7.42
CA TRP A 40 -6.70 -6.44 -7.73
C TRP A 40 -7.95 -6.30 -6.87
N TYR A 41 -9.09 -6.12 -7.52
CA TYR A 41 -10.39 -6.05 -6.86
C TYR A 41 -11.18 -7.33 -7.13
N THR A 42 -12.05 -7.71 -6.18
CA THR A 42 -13.04 -8.77 -6.41
C THR A 42 -14.21 -8.22 -7.23
N ASP A 43 -15.08 -9.12 -7.69
CA ASP A 43 -16.32 -8.85 -8.43
C ASP A 43 -17.29 -7.90 -7.71
N PHE A 44 -17.15 -7.79 -6.39
CA PHE A 44 -17.92 -6.86 -5.56
C PHE A 44 -17.23 -5.51 -5.40
N GLY A 45 -16.23 -5.23 -6.24
CA GLY A 45 -15.37 -4.06 -6.19
C GLY A 45 -14.52 -3.99 -4.94
N ARG A 46 -14.27 -5.11 -4.23
CA ARG A 46 -13.51 -5.09 -2.96
C ARG A 46 -12.03 -5.33 -3.20
N LEU A 47 -11.16 -4.50 -2.63
CA LEU A 47 -9.72 -4.74 -2.74
C LEU A 47 -9.36 -6.14 -2.19
N TYR A 48 -8.75 -6.94 -3.05
CA TYR A 48 -8.30 -8.30 -2.75
C TYR A 48 -6.81 -8.33 -2.41
N LYS A 49 -5.97 -7.71 -3.25
CA LYS A 49 -4.51 -7.61 -3.04
C LYS A 49 -3.93 -6.45 -3.85
N ILE A 50 -2.75 -5.99 -3.43
CA ILE A 50 -1.93 -5.03 -4.17
C ILE A 50 -0.63 -5.75 -4.53
N LYS A 51 -0.33 -5.85 -5.82
CA LYS A 51 0.95 -6.35 -6.30
C LYS A 51 1.83 -5.15 -6.66
N VAL A 52 3.05 -5.15 -6.16
CA VAL A 52 4.05 -4.15 -6.52
C VAL A 52 5.16 -4.89 -7.23
N LEU A 53 5.47 -4.51 -8.47
CA LEU A 53 6.40 -5.24 -9.33
C LEU A 53 7.62 -4.40 -9.68
N ASP A 54 8.76 -5.07 -9.83
CA ASP A 54 10.00 -4.47 -10.31
C ASP A 54 10.08 -4.45 -11.86
N GLU A 55 11.25 -4.08 -12.39
CA GLU A 55 11.49 -4.02 -13.85
C GLU A 55 11.47 -5.40 -14.55
N ASN A 56 11.68 -6.48 -13.81
CA ASN A 56 11.63 -7.85 -14.31
C ASN A 56 10.22 -8.45 -14.21
N GLY A 57 9.30 -7.76 -13.55
CA GLY A 57 7.96 -8.25 -13.22
C GLY A 57 7.91 -9.12 -11.96
N ASP A 58 8.98 -9.11 -11.15
CA ASP A 58 9.02 -9.83 -9.88
C ASP A 58 8.26 -9.05 -8.79
N GLU A 59 7.49 -9.77 -7.97
CA GLU A 59 6.68 -9.17 -6.90
C GLU A 59 7.57 -8.75 -5.73
N LEU A 60 7.57 -7.44 -5.44
CA LEU A 60 8.21 -6.85 -4.27
C LEU A 60 7.34 -7.07 -3.03
N THR A 61 7.97 -7.56 -1.96
CA THR A 61 7.35 -7.81 -0.66
C THR A 61 7.92 -6.87 0.39
N VAL A 62 7.12 -6.58 1.41
CA VAL A 62 7.51 -5.80 2.59
C VAL A 62 7.90 -6.77 3.68
N LYS A 63 9.09 -6.59 4.26
CA LYS A 63 9.52 -7.37 5.41
C LYS A 63 8.57 -7.13 6.59
N ASP A 64 8.05 -8.20 7.16
CA ASP A 64 7.13 -8.16 8.30
C ASP A 64 7.34 -9.43 9.14
N GLU A 65 7.98 -9.26 10.30
CA GLU A 65 8.35 -10.39 11.16
C GLU A 65 7.15 -11.05 11.84
N ASP A 66 6.00 -10.38 11.87
CA ASP A 66 4.74 -10.94 12.38
C ASP A 66 4.02 -11.80 11.32
N ASP A 67 4.41 -11.72 10.03
CA ASP A 67 3.95 -12.64 9.00
C ASP A 67 4.68 -13.99 9.10
N TYR A 68 3.97 -15.10 8.90
CA TYR A 68 4.56 -16.44 8.98
C TYR A 68 5.68 -16.69 7.96
N ARG A 69 5.73 -15.91 6.87
CA ARG A 69 6.79 -15.95 5.86
C ARG A 69 7.94 -15.00 6.17
N GLY A 70 7.81 -14.12 7.16
CA GLY A 70 8.73 -13.01 7.44
C GLY A 70 8.61 -11.84 6.44
N GLU A 71 7.67 -11.94 5.50
CA GLU A 71 7.40 -10.95 4.48
C GLU A 71 5.91 -11.00 4.08
N ARG A 72 5.38 -9.86 3.64
CA ARG A 72 3.99 -9.74 3.19
C ARG A 72 3.88 -8.87 1.95
N ARG A 73 2.71 -8.90 1.32
CA ARG A 73 2.35 -7.95 0.27
C ARG A 73 2.14 -6.54 0.84
N PHE A 74 2.26 -5.56 -0.04
CA PHE A 74 1.86 -4.19 0.24
C PHE A 74 0.37 -4.12 0.60
N ASN A 75 0.06 -3.28 1.59
CA ASN A 75 -1.31 -2.93 1.93
C ASN A 75 -1.61 -1.47 1.52
N SER A 76 -2.84 -1.02 1.76
CA SER A 76 -3.30 0.33 1.41
C SER A 76 -2.47 1.44 2.08
N ASP A 77 -2.03 1.24 3.31
CA ASP A 77 -1.25 2.24 4.05
C ASP A 77 0.19 2.30 3.52
N ASP A 78 0.76 1.17 3.13
CA ASP A 78 2.08 1.13 2.49
C ASP A 78 2.05 1.83 1.13
N ILE A 79 1.05 1.58 0.30
CA ILE A 79 1.00 2.17 -1.04
C ILE A 79 0.70 3.67 -1.02
N ARG A 80 -0.11 4.14 -0.06
CA ARG A 80 -0.31 5.58 0.19
C ARG A 80 0.98 6.23 0.71
N TYR A 81 1.76 5.52 1.53
CA TYR A 81 3.07 5.99 1.95
C TYR A 81 4.04 6.12 0.76
N VAL A 82 4.09 5.12 -0.11
CA VAL A 82 4.86 5.14 -1.36
C VAL A 82 4.46 6.34 -2.21
N ALA A 83 3.17 6.54 -2.47
CA ALA A 83 2.67 7.68 -3.24
C ALA A 83 3.13 9.02 -2.64
N LYS A 84 2.99 9.17 -1.32
CA LYS A 84 3.45 10.37 -0.59
C LYS A 84 4.96 10.60 -0.76
N LYS A 85 5.79 9.56 -0.69
CA LYS A 85 7.24 9.64 -0.88
C LYS A 85 7.64 10.02 -2.30
N LEU A 86 6.86 9.57 -3.27
CA LEU A 86 7.00 9.93 -4.68
C LEU A 86 6.47 11.35 -4.99
N GLY A 87 5.90 12.04 -4.00
CA GLY A 87 5.31 13.37 -4.17
C GLY A 87 3.95 13.36 -4.86
N VAL A 88 3.31 12.20 -4.98
CA VAL A 88 1.97 12.05 -5.56
C VAL A 88 0.93 12.19 -4.46
N GLN A 89 0.00 13.13 -4.63
CA GLN A 89 -1.11 13.31 -3.70
C GLN A 89 -2.20 12.30 -4.00
N VAL A 90 -2.48 11.45 -3.02
CA VAL A 90 -3.56 10.46 -3.05
C VAL A 90 -4.43 10.62 -1.81
N ASN A 91 -5.71 10.24 -1.93
CA ASN A 91 -6.65 10.19 -0.82
C ASN A 91 -6.82 8.74 -0.31
N ASP A 92 -7.78 8.54 0.60
CA ASP A 92 -8.07 7.22 1.17
C ASP A 92 -8.68 6.21 0.17
N ASP A 93 -9.09 6.65 -1.02
CA ASP A 93 -9.58 5.77 -2.08
C ASP A 93 -8.44 5.05 -2.82
N PHE A 94 -7.19 5.55 -2.71
CA PHE A 94 -6.02 4.86 -3.27
C PHE A 94 -5.66 3.62 -2.46
N GLY A 95 -5.75 2.45 -3.10
CA GLY A 95 -5.76 1.17 -2.42
C GLY A 95 -6.97 1.05 -1.48
N GLY A 96 -8.04 1.80 -1.73
CA GLY A 96 -9.25 1.81 -0.94
C GLY A 96 -10.05 0.53 -1.10
N ARG A 97 -11.09 0.38 -0.26
CA ARG A 97 -11.96 -0.80 -0.29
C ARG A 97 -12.71 -0.94 -1.59
N THR A 98 -13.06 0.17 -2.25
CA THR A 98 -13.88 0.19 -3.45
C THR A 98 -13.11 0.79 -4.61
N TYR A 99 -13.14 0.14 -5.75
CA TYR A 99 -12.54 0.67 -6.97
C TYR A 99 -13.32 1.90 -7.47
N ASP A 100 -12.60 3.01 -7.67
CA ASP A 100 -13.10 4.20 -8.35
C ASP A 100 -12.33 4.41 -9.66
N PHE A 101 -12.98 4.04 -10.77
CA PHE A 101 -12.42 4.14 -12.11
C PHE A 101 -11.91 5.54 -12.46
N ASN A 102 -12.67 6.60 -12.13
CA ASN A 102 -12.26 7.95 -12.51
C ASN A 102 -11.05 8.40 -11.69
N TYR A 103 -11.03 8.04 -10.40
CA TYR A 103 -9.92 8.35 -9.52
C TYR A 103 -8.60 7.71 -10.01
N TYR A 104 -8.64 6.43 -10.39
CA TYR A 104 -7.44 5.74 -10.90
C TYR A 104 -7.00 6.27 -12.26
N ARG A 105 -7.94 6.51 -13.18
CA ARG A 105 -7.64 7.10 -14.51
C ARG A 105 -6.98 8.48 -14.41
N ASP A 106 -7.35 9.28 -13.40
CA ASP A 106 -6.75 10.61 -13.18
C ASP A 106 -5.33 10.51 -12.60
N LEU A 107 -5.00 9.40 -11.91
CA LEU A 107 -3.68 9.15 -11.32
C LEU A 107 -2.70 8.44 -12.27
N GLU A 108 -3.18 7.59 -13.18
CA GLU A 108 -2.36 6.91 -14.20
C GLU A 108 -1.29 7.82 -14.83
N PRO A 109 -1.64 8.96 -15.45
CA PRO A 109 -0.63 9.82 -16.08
C PRO A 109 0.35 10.45 -15.09
N VAL A 110 -0.03 10.59 -13.81
CA VAL A 110 0.86 11.14 -12.77
C VAL A 110 1.94 10.13 -12.41
N PHE A 111 1.56 8.87 -12.26
CA PHE A 111 2.49 7.76 -11.98
C PHE A 111 3.33 7.40 -13.21
N ASP A 112 2.75 7.39 -14.41
CA ASP A 112 3.49 7.14 -15.65
C ASP A 112 4.63 8.16 -15.84
N ASN A 113 4.38 9.44 -15.52
CA ASN A 113 5.39 10.51 -15.61
C ASN A 113 6.60 10.30 -14.68
N ILE A 114 6.45 9.53 -13.61
CA ILE A 114 7.55 9.14 -12.70
C ILE A 114 8.07 7.72 -12.99
N GLY A 115 7.61 7.10 -14.08
CA GLY A 115 8.07 5.79 -14.55
C GLY A 115 7.51 4.61 -13.77
N ILE A 116 6.31 4.76 -13.20
CA ILE A 116 5.58 3.70 -12.51
C ILE A 116 4.24 3.52 -13.23
N GLU A 117 3.98 2.31 -13.73
CA GLU A 117 2.69 1.95 -14.28
C GLU A 117 1.69 1.72 -13.14
N LEU A 118 0.52 2.34 -13.22
CA LEU A 118 -0.64 1.92 -12.44
C LEU A 118 -1.49 1.00 -13.30
N ASP A 119 -1.86 -0.13 -12.73
CA ASP A 119 -2.82 -1.04 -13.34
C ASP A 119 -3.87 -1.46 -12.32
N HIS A 120 -5.00 -1.91 -12.83
CA HIS A 120 -6.08 -2.43 -12.03
C HIS A 120 -6.64 -3.68 -12.71
N ASP A 121 -6.49 -4.81 -12.05
CA ASP A 121 -7.18 -6.01 -12.47
C ASP A 121 -8.63 -5.93 -11.96
N ASP A 122 -9.51 -5.51 -12.86
CA ASP A 122 -10.97 -5.54 -12.70
C ASP A 122 -11.57 -6.85 -13.23
N SER A 123 -10.75 -7.89 -13.46
CA SER A 123 -11.26 -9.22 -13.74
C SER A 123 -12.23 -9.58 -12.64
N MET A 124 -13.51 -9.51 -13.01
CA MET A 124 -14.57 -10.18 -12.31
C MET A 124 -14.14 -11.65 -12.36
N ASP A 125 -13.50 -12.15 -11.32
CA ASP A 125 -12.99 -13.50 -11.17
C ASP A 125 -14.22 -14.40 -11.01
N VAL A 126 -14.90 -14.63 -12.14
CA VAL A 126 -15.95 -15.62 -12.30
C VAL A 126 -15.32 -17.00 -12.20
N SER A 127 -15.22 -17.49 -10.96
CA SER A 127 -15.14 -18.92 -10.67
C SER A 127 -16.22 -19.33 -9.68
#